data_AF-A0A2E1TAH9-F1
#
_entry.id   AF-A0A2E1TAH9-F1
#
_cell.length_a   1.000
_cell.length_b   1.000
_cell.length_c   1.000
_cell.angle_alpha   90.00
_cell.angle_beta   90.00
_cell.angle_gamma   90.00
#
_symmetry.space_group_name_H-M   'P 1'
#
loop_
_entity.id
_entity.type
_entity.pdbx_description
1 polymer ?
#
loop_
_entity_poly.entity_id
_entity_poly.type
_entity_poly.pdbx_seq_one_letter_code
_entity_poly.pdbx_strand_id
1 'polypeptide(L)' 'MKRKVLFVLCLIVFILSSCEKANYCAQCVEINTGFNATDFCGESQEVDDYINDLTSQGADLGQEWSCSKIIE' A
#
# COMPACT_ATOMS: atom_id res chain seq x y z
N MET A 1 38.58 -33.66 -28.10
CA MET A 1 38.33 -32.59 -27.09
C MET A 1 37.11 -31.79 -27.49
N LYS A 2 36.40 -31.15 -26.54
CA LYS A 2 35.18 -30.30 -26.69
C LYS A 2 33.83 -30.98 -26.36
N ARG A 3 33.73 -31.56 -25.15
CA ARG A 3 32.45 -31.80 -24.45
C ARG A 3 32.45 -31.00 -23.14
N LYS A 4 32.35 -29.67 -23.19
CA LYS A 4 32.26 -28.83 -21.98
C LYS A 4 31.53 -27.51 -22.25
N VAL A 5 30.36 -27.55 -22.87
CA VAL A 5 29.50 -26.36 -22.98
C VAL A 5 28.04 -26.78 -22.85
N LEU A 6 27.67 -27.37 -21.71
CA LEU A 6 26.26 -27.64 -21.41
C LEU A 6 26.02 -27.64 -19.90
N PHE A 7 26.64 -26.70 -19.18
CA PHE A 7 26.53 -26.61 -17.71
C PHE A 7 26.33 -25.17 -17.22
N VAL A 8 25.88 -24.25 -18.10
CA VAL A 8 25.67 -22.83 -17.76
C VAL A 8 24.17 -22.45 -17.85
N LEU A 9 23.27 -23.43 -17.93
CA LEU A 9 21.82 -23.20 -18.06
C LEU A 9 20.99 -23.54 -16.80
N CYS A 10 21.65 -23.76 -15.64
CA CYS A 10 20.96 -24.16 -14.39
C CYS A 10 20.88 -23.05 -13.31
N LEU A 11 21.27 -21.80 -13.57
CA LEU A 11 21.44 -20.78 -12.52
C LEU A 11 20.48 -19.58 -12.56
N ILE A 12 19.43 -19.61 -13.37
CA ILE A 12 18.43 -18.50 -13.46
C ILE A 12 17.09 -18.93 -12.82
N VAL A 13 17.14 -19.90 -11.91
CA VAL A 13 15.94 -20.42 -11.25
C VAL A 13 15.78 -19.71 -9.90
N PHE A 14 14.91 -18.70 -9.90
CA PHE A 14 14.08 -18.27 -8.78
C PHE A 14 14.76 -17.48 -7.65
N ILE A 15 15.17 -16.25 -7.96
CA ILE A 15 15.14 -15.16 -6.97
C ILE A 15 13.75 -14.51 -7.04
N LEU A 16 12.69 -15.29 -6.80
CA LEU A 16 11.41 -14.74 -6.39
C LEU A 16 11.52 -14.51 -4.89
N SER A 17 12.26 -13.46 -4.50
CA SER A 17 12.07 -12.89 -3.17
C SER A 17 10.58 -12.60 -3.07
N SER A 18 9.86 -13.33 -2.22
CA SER A 18 8.54 -12.94 -1.78
C SER A 18 8.69 -11.56 -1.17
N CYS A 19 8.46 -10.53 -1.99
CA CYS A 19 8.21 -9.20 -1.49
C CYS A 19 6.88 -9.35 -0.75
N GLU A 20 6.95 -9.69 0.54
CA GLU A 20 5.83 -9.50 1.44
C GLU A 20 5.56 -8.01 1.39
N LYS A 21 4.59 -7.64 0.57
CA LYS A 21 4.19 -6.25 0.41
C LYS A 21 3.58 -5.86 1.74
N ALA A 22 4.22 -4.93 2.43
CA ALA A 22 3.68 -4.40 3.68
C ALA A 22 2.28 -3.85 3.38
N ASN A 23 1.30 -4.28 4.17
CA ASN A 23 -0.03 -3.70 4.14
C ASN A 23 0.00 -2.43 4.97
N TYR A 24 -0.66 -1.41 4.47
CA TYR A 24 -0.83 -0.15 5.18
C TYR A 24 -2.32 0.00 5.47
N CYS A 25 -2.65 0.66 6.58
CA CYS A 25 -4.02 1.02 6.91
C CYS A 25 -4.14 2.52 7.14
N ALA A 26 -5.20 3.12 6.59
CA ALA A 26 -5.62 4.48 6.90
C ALA A 26 -6.62 4.47 8.06
N GLN A 27 -6.31 5.24 9.09
CA GLN A 27 -7.22 5.56 10.19
C GLN A 27 -7.57 7.03 10.10
N CYS A 28 -8.85 7.34 9.83
CA CYS A 28 -9.30 8.70 9.57
C CYS A 28 -10.40 9.12 10.55
N VAL A 29 -10.28 10.34 11.06
CA VAL A 29 -11.27 11.00 11.91
C VAL A 29 -11.73 12.31 11.26
N GLU A 30 -13.03 12.52 11.20
CA GLU A 30 -13.61 13.81 10.80
C GLU A 30 -13.57 14.75 12.00
N ILE A 31 -12.87 15.87 11.87
CA ILE A 31 -12.50 16.77 12.96
C ILE A 31 -13.71 17.49 13.55
N ASN A 32 -14.69 17.88 12.71
CA ASN A 32 -15.84 18.67 13.18
C ASN A 32 -16.83 17.85 14.02
N THR A 33 -16.94 16.55 13.73
CA THR A 33 -17.91 15.64 14.34
C THR A 33 -17.26 14.63 15.28
N GLY A 34 -15.96 14.40 15.17
CA GLY A 34 -15.25 13.32 15.85
C GLY A 34 -15.58 11.93 15.31
N PHE A 35 -16.19 11.84 14.13
CA PHE A 35 -16.56 10.57 13.52
C PHE A 35 -15.32 9.82 13.01
N ASN A 36 -15.15 8.57 13.44
CA ASN A 36 -14.09 7.70 12.94
C ASN A 36 -14.60 6.90 11.73
N ALA A 37 -13.94 7.05 10.59
CA ALA A 37 -14.18 6.19 9.44
C ALA A 37 -13.70 4.76 9.73
N THR A 38 -14.24 3.79 9.01
CA THR A 38 -13.70 2.43 9.03
C THR A 38 -12.30 2.41 8.44
N ASP A 39 -11.40 1.66 9.07
CA ASP A 39 -10.03 1.48 8.60
C ASP A 39 -10.03 0.94 7.15
N PHE A 40 -9.24 1.57 6.30
CA PHE A 40 -9.01 1.13 4.92
C PHE A 40 -7.60 0.59 4.79
N CYS A 41 -7.46 -0.70 4.51
CA CYS A 41 -6.17 -1.37 4.41
C CYS A 41 -5.90 -1.87 3.00
N GLY A 42 -4.66 -1.69 2.54
CA GLY A 42 -4.23 -2.08 1.20
C GLY A 42 -2.76 -1.78 0.95
N GLU A 43 -2.41 -1.65 -0.32
CA GLU A 43 -1.05 -1.24 -0.70
C GLU A 43 -0.80 0.23 -0.30
N SER A 44 0.45 0.63 -0.05
CA SER A 44 0.76 2.02 0.35
C SER A 44 0.11 3.06 -0.58
N GLN A 45 0.17 2.84 -1.90
CA GLN A 45 -0.39 3.78 -2.87
C GLN A 45 -1.92 3.81 -2.82
N GLU A 46 -2.57 2.65 -2.68
CA GLU A 46 -4.03 2.58 -2.56
C GLU A 46 -4.52 3.32 -1.30
N VAL A 47 -3.77 3.19 -0.21
CA VAL A 47 -4.05 3.87 1.06
C VAL A 47 -3.83 5.39 0.94
N ASP A 48 -2.77 5.82 0.25
CA ASP A 48 -2.53 7.24 -0.04
C ASP A 48 -3.63 7.82 -0.93
N ASP A 49 -4.07 7.07 -1.95
CA ASP A 49 -5.15 7.47 -2.84
C ASP A 49 -6.48 7.59 -2.08
N TYR A 50 -6.80 6.64 -1.20
CA TYR A 50 -7.97 6.71 -0.33
C TYR A 50 -7.94 7.95 0.59
N ILE A 51 -6.80 8.23 1.23
CA ILE A 51 -6.66 9.41 2.12
C ILE A 51 -6.86 10.70 1.31
N ASN A 52 -6.24 10.80 0.13
CA ASN A 52 -6.36 11.98 -0.74
C ASN A 52 -7.80 12.17 -1.24
N ASP A 53 -8.46 11.09 -1.63
CA ASP A 53 -9.84 11.11 -2.10
C ASP A 53 -10.81 11.53 -0.99
N LEU A 54 -10.68 10.93 0.19
CA LEU A 54 -11.51 11.25 1.36
C LEU A 54 -11.33 12.72 1.79
N THR A 55 -10.09 13.20 1.84
CA THR A 55 -9.79 14.58 2.24
C THR A 55 -10.26 15.58 1.18
N SER A 56 -10.09 15.28 -0.11
CA SER A 56 -10.54 16.15 -1.21
C SER A 56 -12.06 16.22 -1.29
N GLN A 57 -12.75 15.08 -1.31
CA GLN A 57 -14.21 15.05 -1.36
C GLN A 57 -14.82 15.61 -0.07
N GLY A 58 -14.20 15.31 1.07
CA GLY A 58 -14.61 15.87 2.35
C GLY A 58 -14.56 17.39 2.34
N ALA A 59 -13.48 18.00 1.84
CA ALA A 59 -13.35 19.45 1.75
C ALA A 59 -14.46 20.10 0.91
N ASP A 60 -14.84 19.48 -0.21
CA ASP A 60 -15.95 19.95 -1.06
C ASP A 60 -17.32 19.90 -0.35
N LEU A 61 -17.45 19.03 0.67
CA LEU A 61 -18.64 18.87 1.50
C LEU A 61 -18.54 19.62 2.84
N GLY A 62 -17.47 20.40 3.06
CA GLY A 62 -17.23 21.13 4.32
C GLY A 62 -16.82 20.24 5.49
N GLN A 63 -16.33 19.02 5.22
CA GLN A 63 -15.75 18.11 6.19
C GLN A 63 -14.24 18.31 6.25
N GLU A 64 -13.67 18.13 7.44
CA GLU A 64 -12.22 18.18 7.65
C GLU A 64 -11.76 16.83 8.18
N TRP A 65 -10.95 16.12 7.40
CA TRP A 65 -10.47 14.78 7.75
C TRP A 65 -9.01 14.82 8.18
N SER A 66 -8.71 14.19 9.32
CA SER A 66 -7.34 13.90 9.76
C SER A 66 -7.10 12.40 9.68
N CYS A 67 -6.12 12.02 8.87
CA CYS A 67 -5.80 10.62 8.61
C CYS A 67 -4.37 10.29 9.04
N SER A 68 -4.20 9.09 9.59
CA SER A 68 -2.90 8.48 9.85
C SER A 68 -2.74 7.22 9.01
N LYS A 69 -1.59 7.08 8.34
CA LYS A 69 -1.21 5.84 7.65
C LYS A 69 -0.28 5.04 8.53
N ILE A 70 -0.69 3.83 8.90
CA ILE A 70 0.08 2.89 9.74
C ILE A 70 0.47 1.66 8.93
N ILE A 71 1.58 1.03 9.30
CA ILE A 71 1.99 -0.27 8.76
C ILE A 71 1.31 -1.36 9.62
N GLU A 72 0.66 -2.32 8.98
CA GLU A 72 0.18 -3.56 9.61
C GLU A 72 1.12 -4.74 9.36
#